data_AF-A0AAD2QD19-F1
#
_entry.id   AF-A0AAD2QD19-F1
#
_cell.length_a   1.000
_cell.length_b   1.000
_cell.length_c   1.000
_cell.angle_alpha   90.00
_cell.angle_beta   90.00
_cell.angle_gamma   90.00
#
_symmetry.space_group_name_H-M   'P 1'
#
loop_
_entity.id
_entity.type
_entity.pdbx_description
1 polymer ?
#
loop_
_entity_poly.entity_id
_entity_poly.type
_entity_poly.pdbx_seq_one_letter_code
_entity_poly.pdbx_strand_id
1 'polypeptide(L)'
;MAVVTKIYYLKNAEAFQRAPLTQLVDTDAEKAALGDSIIAAREVTLTPGQRYEHLEKVPKTAAYIAVAGLFYAPAPQRWKYVFEVKTAEDTGIVMGAHACAMTVVTGQIVLPPGVPGFDPARLGSVQCPN
;
A
#
# COMPACT_ATOMS: atom_id res chain seq x y z
N MET A 1 -14.26 6.16 10.41
CA MET A 1 -13.65 4.93 10.95
C MET A 1 -12.14 5.07 10.91
N ALA A 2 -11.43 4.44 11.84
CA ALA A 2 -9.98 4.29 11.72
C ALA A 2 -9.67 3.24 10.65
N VAL A 3 -8.47 3.30 10.06
CA VAL A 3 -7.98 2.30 9.09
C VAL A 3 -6.65 1.74 9.56
N VAL A 4 -6.53 0.41 9.54
CA VAL A 4 -5.25 -0.26 9.71
C VAL A 4 -4.52 -0.21 8.38
N THR A 5 -3.32 0.37 8.39
CA THR A 5 -2.45 0.47 7.23
C THR A 5 -1.25 -0.43 7.44
N LYS A 6 -1.08 -1.43 6.57
CA LYS A 6 0.08 -2.32 6.56
C LYS A 6 1.14 -1.77 5.61
N ILE A 7 2.36 -1.66 6.10
CA ILE A 7 3.54 -1.24 5.35
C ILE A 7 4.48 -2.45 5.29
N TYR A 8 4.85 -2.84 4.07
CA TYR A 8 5.67 -4.00 3.78
C TYR A 8 6.98 -3.58 3.12
N TYR A 9 8.04 -4.28 3.49
CA TYR A 9 9.35 -4.21 2.86
C TYR A 9 9.56 -5.50 2.07
N LEU A 10 9.66 -5.39 0.75
CA LEU A 10 9.60 -6.52 -0.15
C LEU A 10 10.88 -6.69 -0.97
N LYS A 11 11.24 -7.94 -1.25
CA LYS A 11 12.23 -8.31 -2.29
C LYS A 11 11.61 -8.22 -3.69
N ASN A 12 10.36 -8.63 -3.83
CA ASN A 12 9.57 -8.62 -5.07
C ASN A 12 8.13 -8.16 -4.78
N ALA A 13 7.55 -7.34 -5.65
CA ALA A 13 6.21 -6.78 -5.53
C ALA A 13 5.08 -7.65 -6.13
N GLU A 14 5.38 -8.61 -7.00
CA GLU A 14 4.38 -9.32 -7.81
C GLU A 14 3.30 -10.04 -6.98
N ALA A 15 3.73 -10.79 -5.97
CA ALA A 15 2.84 -11.51 -5.06
C ALA A 15 1.90 -10.54 -4.34
N PHE A 16 2.45 -9.44 -3.82
CA PHE A 16 1.67 -8.39 -3.16
C PHE A 16 0.68 -7.72 -4.11
N GLN A 17 1.07 -7.41 -5.34
CA GLN A 17 0.18 -6.78 -6.32
C GLN A 17 -1.01 -7.69 -6.67
N ARG A 18 -0.82 -9.01 -6.71
CA ARG A 18 -1.89 -9.99 -7.00
C ARG A 18 -2.76 -10.35 -5.80
N ALA A 19 -2.27 -10.19 -4.57
CA ALA A 19 -2.99 -10.58 -3.37
C ALA A 19 -4.31 -9.79 -3.18
N PRO A 20 -5.49 -10.44 -3.08
CA PRO A 20 -6.73 -9.77 -2.72
C PRO A 20 -6.71 -9.29 -1.26
N LEU A 21 -7.62 -8.37 -0.91
CA LEU A 21 -7.73 -7.84 0.45
C LEU A 21 -7.89 -8.96 1.48
N THR A 22 -8.70 -9.98 1.17
CA THR A 22 -8.97 -11.11 2.05
C THR A 22 -7.72 -11.88 2.45
N GLN A 23 -6.67 -11.90 1.60
CA GLN A 23 -5.39 -12.50 1.95
C GLN A 23 -4.52 -11.59 2.82
N LEU A 24 -4.65 -10.27 2.70
CA LEU A 24 -3.83 -9.32 3.46
C LEU A 24 -4.41 -8.98 4.84
N VAL A 25 -5.67 -9.31 5.10
CA VAL A 25 -6.28 -9.15 6.45
C VAL A 25 -6.01 -10.34 7.36
N ASP A 26 -5.79 -11.53 6.80
CA ASP A 26 -5.54 -12.77 7.54
C ASP A 26 -4.05 -13.10 7.56
N THR A 27 -3.48 -13.29 8.75
CA THR A 27 -2.03 -13.48 8.93
C THR A 27 -1.50 -14.74 8.23
N ASP A 28 -2.24 -15.84 8.28
CA ASP A 28 -1.81 -17.11 7.71
C ASP A 28 -1.93 -17.08 6.17
N ALA A 29 -3.03 -16.51 5.66
CA ALA A 29 -3.22 -16.30 4.23
C ALA A 29 -2.21 -15.30 3.66
N GLU A 30 -1.87 -14.25 4.40
CA GLU A 30 -0.85 -13.27 4.02
C GLU A 30 0.51 -13.95 3.88
N LYS A 31 0.89 -14.74 4.89
CA LYS A 31 2.14 -15.50 4.88
C LYS A 31 2.19 -16.50 3.72
N ALA A 32 1.08 -17.20 3.45
CA ALA A 32 0.99 -18.13 2.33
C ALA A 32 1.07 -17.43 0.97
N ALA A 33 0.45 -16.25 0.83
CA ALA A 33 0.40 -15.51 -0.42
C ALA A 33 1.71 -14.78 -0.75
N LEU A 34 2.35 -14.19 0.26
CA LEU A 34 3.53 -13.35 0.08
C LEU A 34 4.83 -14.11 0.32
N GLY A 35 4.82 -15.11 1.21
CA GLY A 35 5.96 -16.00 1.47
C GLY A 35 7.29 -15.27 1.61
N ASP A 36 8.28 -15.72 0.84
CA ASP A 36 9.65 -15.21 0.90
C ASP A 36 9.87 -13.83 0.26
N SER A 37 8.81 -13.26 -0.34
CA SER A 37 8.85 -11.91 -0.91
C SER A 37 8.87 -10.82 0.16
N ILE A 38 8.31 -11.09 1.35
CA ILE A 38 8.36 -10.19 2.50
C ILE A 38 9.71 -10.31 3.21
N ILE A 39 10.27 -9.17 3.58
CA ILE A 39 11.42 -9.05 4.48
C ILE A 39 10.93 -8.69 5.89
N ALA A 40 10.05 -7.70 5.94
CA ALA A 40 9.40 -7.25 7.16
C ALA A 40 8.07 -6.58 6.83
N ALA A 41 7.18 -6.51 7.82
CA ALA A 41 5.94 -5.75 7.74
C ALA A 41 5.71 -5.03 9.07
N ARG A 42 5.01 -3.90 9.01
CA ARG A 42 4.54 -3.18 10.19
C ARG A 42 3.16 -2.62 9.94
N GLU A 43 2.42 -2.40 11.02
CA GLU A 43 1.09 -1.80 10.95
C GLU A 43 1.11 -0.41 11.57
N VAL A 44 0.22 0.46 11.07
CA VAL A 44 -0.14 1.70 11.73
C VAL A 44 -1.65 1.88 11.62
N THR A 45 -2.29 2.14 12.75
CA THR A 45 -3.71 2.50 12.77
C THR A 45 -3.85 4.01 12.63
N LEU A 46 -4.52 4.45 11.58
CA LEU A 46 -4.77 5.86 11.30
C LEU A 46 -6.19 6.22 11.69
N THR A 47 -6.35 7.26 12.51
CA THR A 47 -7.67 7.85 12.81
C THR A 47 -7.99 8.98 11.84
N PRO A 48 -9.28 9.25 11.54
CA PRO A 48 -9.65 10.38 10.68
C PRO A 48 -9.06 11.70 11.18
N GLY A 49 -8.44 12.47 10.29
CA GLY A 49 -7.78 13.74 10.62
C GLY A 49 -6.36 13.60 11.19
N GLN A 50 -5.89 12.38 11.46
CA GLN A 50 -4.52 12.16 11.91
C GLN A 50 -3.52 12.38 10.78
N ARG A 51 -2.46 13.13 11.08
CA ARG A 51 -1.23 13.18 10.29
C ARG A 51 -0.20 12.28 10.94
N TYR A 52 0.30 11.31 10.20
CA TYR A 52 1.34 10.39 10.64
C TYR A 52 2.61 10.63 9.83
N GLU A 53 3.71 10.98 10.50
CA GLU A 53 5.01 11.18 9.90
C GLU A 53 6.02 10.24 10.55
N HIS A 54 6.80 9.54 9.72
CA HIS A 54 7.79 8.61 10.18
C HIS A 54 8.97 8.56 9.23
N LEU A 55 10.18 8.48 9.79
CA LEU A 55 11.37 8.17 9.03
C LEU A 55 11.53 6.64 9.01
N GLU A 56 11.18 6.01 7.88
CA GLU A 56 11.26 4.56 7.77
C GLU A 56 12.70 4.06 7.79
N LYS A 57 12.93 3.01 8.59
CA LYS A 57 14.17 2.23 8.53
C LYS A 57 13.98 1.09 7.54
N VAL A 58 14.25 1.37 6.27
CA VAL A 58 14.14 0.38 5.19
C VAL A 58 15.27 -0.65 5.30
N PRO A 59 14.98 -1.97 5.33
CA PRO A 59 16.01 -2.99 5.26
C PRO A 59 16.81 -2.90 3.96
N LYS A 60 18.13 -3.04 4.01
CA LYS A 60 19.02 -2.92 2.84
C LYS A 60 18.70 -3.90 1.69
N THR A 61 18.04 -5.01 2.00
CA THR A 61 17.65 -6.04 1.03
C THR A 61 16.26 -5.79 0.42
N ALA A 62 15.54 -4.75 0.87
CA ALA A 62 14.25 -4.38 0.31
C ALA A 62 14.45 -3.64 -1.01
N ALA A 63 13.79 -4.13 -2.06
CA ALA A 63 13.71 -3.46 -3.35
C ALA A 63 12.44 -2.60 -3.46
N TYR A 64 11.39 -2.96 -2.71
CA TYR A 64 10.11 -2.26 -2.75
C TYR A 64 9.56 -1.97 -1.35
N ILE A 65 8.84 -0.86 -1.25
CA ILE A 65 7.93 -0.54 -0.14
C ILE A 65 6.52 -0.67 -0.69
N ALA A 66 5.70 -1.48 -0.02
CA ALA A 66 4.29 -1.61 -0.37
C ALA A 66 3.42 -1.15 0.81
N VAL A 67 2.31 -0.48 0.49
CA VAL A 67 1.38 -0.01 1.52
C VAL A 67 -0.04 -0.41 1.15
N ALA A 68 -0.75 -1.04 2.08
CA ALA A 68 -2.15 -1.44 1.95
C ALA A 68 -2.99 -0.83 3.08
N GLY A 69 -4.07 -0.14 2.71
CA GLY A 69 -5.14 0.23 3.64
C GLY A 69 -6.15 -0.91 3.73
N LEU A 70 -6.35 -1.46 4.92
CA LEU A 70 -7.29 -2.54 5.18
C LEU A 70 -8.70 -1.96 5.41
N PHE A 71 -9.30 -1.40 4.36
CA PHE A 71 -10.66 -0.87 4.40
C PHE A 71 -11.69 -2.00 4.47
N TYR A 72 -12.84 -1.73 5.09
CA TYR A 72 -13.97 -2.66 5.12
C TYR A 72 -14.48 -2.99 3.70
N ALA A 73 -14.68 -1.96 2.88
CA ALA A 73 -15.13 -2.07 1.50
C ALA A 73 -14.24 -1.20 0.60
N PRO A 74 -13.09 -1.71 0.13
CA PRO A 74 -12.15 -0.91 -0.65
C PRO A 74 -12.67 -0.63 -2.05
N ALA A 75 -12.43 0.58 -2.55
CA ALA A 75 -12.62 0.87 -3.96
C ALA A 75 -11.60 0.06 -4.80
N PRO A 76 -12.02 -0.57 -5.93
CA PRO A 76 -11.13 -1.39 -6.75
C PRO A 76 -9.85 -0.65 -7.14
N GLN A 77 -8.70 -1.32 -7.03
CA GLN A 77 -7.37 -0.80 -7.38
C GLN A 77 -6.92 0.48 -6.65
N ARG A 78 -7.63 0.92 -5.61
CA ARG A 78 -7.36 2.19 -4.92
C ARG A 78 -6.98 2.03 -3.46
N TRP A 79 -6.66 0.82 -3.00
CA TRP A 79 -6.46 0.51 -1.58
C TRP A 79 -5.08 -0.03 -1.24
N LYS A 80 -4.21 -0.23 -2.24
CA LYS A 80 -2.80 -0.58 -2.04
C LYS A 80 -1.92 -0.01 -3.15
N TYR A 81 -0.69 0.32 -2.81
CA TYR A 81 0.33 0.83 -3.74
C TYR A 81 1.70 0.22 -3.44
N VAL A 82 2.56 0.24 -4.45
CA VAL A 82 3.95 -0.23 -4.38
C VAL A 82 4.86 0.88 -4.89
N PHE A 83 6.01 1.04 -4.25
CA PHE A 83 7.05 2.00 -4.59
C PHE A 83 8.40 1.27 -4.67
N GLU A 84 9.24 1.61 -5.63
CA GLU A 84 10.65 1.18 -5.61
C GLU A 84 11.40 1.96 -4.53
N VAL A 85 12.16 1.25 -3.70
CA VAL A 85 12.95 1.86 -2.61
C VAL A 85 13.88 2.93 -3.15
N LYS A 86 14.62 2.64 -4.22
CA LYS A 86 15.59 3.56 -4.82
C LYS A 86 14.97 4.90 -5.21
N THR A 87 13.75 4.89 -5.73
CA THR A 87 13.05 6.12 -6.13
C THR A 87 12.42 6.81 -4.92
N ALA A 88 11.85 6.02 -4.00
CA ALA A 88 11.21 6.54 -2.79
C ALA A 88 12.18 7.15 -1.79
N GLU A 89 13.44 6.73 -1.77
CA GLU A 89 14.50 7.31 -0.93
C GLU A 89 14.73 8.79 -1.24
N ASP A 90 14.70 9.17 -2.52
CA ASP A 90 14.93 10.56 -2.96
C ASP A 90 13.65 11.40 -2.84
N THR A 91 12.48 10.82 -3.15
CA THR A 91 11.22 11.59 -3.21
C THR A 91 10.45 11.62 -1.90
N GLY A 92 10.67 10.63 -1.03
CA GLY A 92 9.73 10.28 0.02
C GLY A 92 8.41 9.71 -0.52
N ILE A 93 7.53 9.32 0.41
CA ILE A 93 6.17 8.84 0.13
C ILE A 93 5.19 9.66 0.97
N VAL A 94 4.19 10.26 0.32
CA VAL A 94 3.08 10.95 1.00
C VAL A 94 1.78 10.41 0.45
N MET A 95 0.92 9.92 1.34
CA MET A 95 -0.37 9.34 0.97
C MET A 95 -1.50 9.89 1.82
N GLY A 96 -2.69 9.93 1.23
CA GLY A 96 -3.94 10.17 1.95
C GLY A 96 -4.71 8.87 2.07
N ALA A 97 -5.29 8.61 3.24
CA ALA A 97 -6.26 7.54 3.44
C ALA A 97 -7.66 8.15 3.63
N HIS A 98 -8.63 7.66 2.88
CA HIS A 98 -10.00 8.21 2.79
C HIS A 98 -11.01 7.16 3.27
N ALA A 99 -12.28 7.26 2.86
CA ALA A 99 -13.33 6.32 3.29
C ALA A 99 -13.08 4.87 2.84
N CYS A 100 -12.68 4.66 1.57
CA CYS A 100 -12.50 3.34 0.96
C CYS A 100 -11.27 3.25 0.04
N ALA A 101 -10.45 4.30 0.02
CA ALA A 101 -9.37 4.45 -0.95
C ALA A 101 -8.21 5.21 -0.35
N MET A 102 -7.04 5.06 -0.98
CA MET A 102 -5.85 5.83 -0.75
C MET A 102 -5.49 6.65 -2.00
N THR A 103 -4.84 7.78 -1.75
CA THR A 103 -4.20 8.61 -2.77
C THR A 103 -2.71 8.68 -2.54
N VAL A 104 -1.93 8.83 -3.61
CA VAL A 104 -0.50 9.11 -3.54
C VAL A 104 -0.28 10.56 -3.97
N VAL A 105 0.23 11.38 -3.05
CA VAL A 105 0.55 12.79 -3.28
C VAL A 105 2.00 12.95 -3.72
N THR A 106 2.89 12.17 -3.07
CA THR A 106 4.33 12.13 -3.39
C THR A 106 4.77 10.67 -3.46
N GLY A 107 5.67 10.39 -4.39
CA GLY A 107 6.22 9.05 -4.65
C GLY A 107 5.74 8.48 -5.98
N GLN A 108 6.61 7.73 -6.65
CA GLN A 108 6.29 7.09 -7.92
C GLN A 108 5.79 5.66 -7.70
N ILE A 109 4.54 5.40 -8.08
CA ILE A 109 3.96 4.06 -7.95
C ILE A 109 4.48 3.10 -9.02
N VAL A 110 4.65 1.84 -8.64
CA VAL A 110 4.87 0.71 -9.54
C VAL A 110 3.51 0.11 -9.89
N LEU A 111 3.13 0.23 -11.16
CA LEU A 111 1.89 -0.36 -11.65
C LEU A 111 2.07 -1.88 -11.89
N PRO A 112 1.06 -2.70 -11.58
CA PRO A 112 1.07 -4.10 -11.98
C PRO A 112 1.08 -4.22 -13.51
N PRO A 113 1.67 -5.29 -14.08
CA PRO A 113 1.63 -5.53 -15.51
C PRO A 113 0.20 -5.55 -16.06
N GLY A 114 -0.03 -4.87 -17.18
CA GLY A 114 -1.32 -4.81 -17.85
C GLY A 114 -2.34 -3.83 -17.24
N VAL A 115 -1.99 -3.12 -16.17
CA VAL A 115 -2.83 -2.04 -15.62
C VAL A 115 -2.53 -0.74 -16.36
N PRO A 116 -3.53 -0.07 -16.95
CA PRO A 116 -3.32 1.23 -17.59
C PRO A 116 -2.89 2.27 -16.56
N GLY A 117 -2.07 3.23 -16.99
CA GLY A 117 -1.68 4.35 -16.15
C GLY A 117 -2.89 5.14 -15.67
N PHE A 118 -2.86 5.56 -14.41
CA PHE A 118 -3.86 6.44 -13.81
C PHE A 118 -3.17 7.44 -12.88
N ASP A 119 -3.88 8.52 -12.55
CA ASP A 119 -3.41 9.50 -11.56
C ASP A 119 -3.79 9.02 -10.13
N PRO A 120 -2.83 8.56 -9.32
CA PRO A 120 -3.12 8.09 -7.96
C PRO A 120 -3.44 9.23 -6.99
N ALA A 121 -3.22 10.50 -7.36
CA ALA A 121 -3.56 11.64 -6.51
C ALA A 121 -5.05 12.01 -6.58
N ARG A 122 -5.75 11.64 -7.66
CA ARG A 122 -7.14 12.04 -7.92
C ARG A 122 -8.16 11.05 -7.37
N LEU A 123 -9.19 11.54 -6.69
CA LEU A 123 -10.33 10.74 -6.21
C LEU A 123 -11.61 10.87 -7.04
N GLY A 124 -11.65 11.75 -8.05
CA GLY A 124 -12.91 12.15 -8.70
C GLY A 124 -13.74 11.01 -9.32
N SER A 125 -13.11 9.88 -9.65
CA SER A 125 -13.78 8.68 -10.19
C SER A 125 -13.98 7.56 -9.17
N VAL A 126 -13.59 7.76 -7.90
CA VAL A 126 -13.63 6.73 -6.86
C VAL A 126 -15.02 6.67 -6.26
N GLN A 127 -15.63 5.48 -6.29
CA GLN A 127 -16.88 5.19 -5.60
C GLN A 127 -16.61 4.10 -4.56
N CYS A 128 -17.07 4.35 -3.34
CA CYS A 128 -17.03 3.32 -2.31
C CYS A 128 -18.13 2.28 -2.60
N PRO A 129 -17.81 0.98 -2.57
CA PRO A 129 -18.83 -0.05 -2.59
C PRO A 129 -19.77 0.12 -1.39
N ASN A 130 -21.06 -0.20 -1.60
CA ASN A 130 -22.08 -0.22 -0.55
C ASN A 130 -21.90 -1.43 0.38
#